data_AF-A0A7Y4Y231-F1
#
_entry.id   AF-A0A7Y4Y231-F1
#
_cell.length_a   1.000
_cell.length_b   1.000
_cell.length_c   1.000
_cell.angle_alpha   90.00
_cell.angle_beta   90.00
_cell.angle_gamma   90.00
#
_symmetry.space_group_name_H-M   'P 1'
#
loop_
_entity.id
_entity.type
_entity.pdbx_description
1 polymer ?
#
loop_
_entity_poly.entity_id
_entity_poly.type
_entity_poly.pdbx_seq_one_letter_code
_entity_poly.pdbx_strand_id
1 'polypeptide(L)'
;MARLIVDAVSQESKSIHDDSFVLLLFASVSHSETGAPVKGLTAEHFRVCSPLGAVFEMNILGSQEVDWEPTDTDAAGCYSLRIARKWAHTGELSEWNKLEAACLGLQFRLPSADGTVHMGQTTLRQDCPAR
;
A
#
# COMPACT_ATOMS: atom_id res chain seq x y z
N MET A 1 22.42 2.80 7.92
CA MET A 1 21.15 2.10 7.60
C MET A 1 20.06 3.17 7.62
N ALA A 2 19.69 3.73 6.46
CA ALA A 2 18.67 4.78 6.45
C ALA A 2 17.29 4.13 6.69
N ARG A 3 16.54 4.69 7.64
CA ARG A 3 15.18 4.26 7.98
C ARG A 3 14.21 5.02 7.07
N LEU A 4 13.12 4.38 6.68
CA LEU A 4 12.08 5.04 5.89
C LEU A 4 10.88 5.33 6.79
N ILE A 5 10.26 6.50 6.58
CA ILE A 5 8.97 6.85 7.19
C ILE A 5 7.90 6.54 6.16
N VAL A 6 6.79 5.98 6.64
CA VAL A 6 5.63 5.67 5.81
C VAL A 6 4.37 6.10 6.54
N ASP A 7 3.64 7.00 5.91
CA ASP A 7 2.27 7.32 6.28
C ASP A 7 1.34 6.78 5.19
N ALA A 8 0.24 6.16 5.60
CA ALA A 8 -0.67 5.55 4.66
C ALA A 8 -2.14 5.69 5.08
N VAL A 9 -3.01 5.86 4.09
CA VAL A 9 -4.46 6.01 4.25
C VAL A 9 -5.18 5.14 3.23
N SER A 10 -6.25 4.47 3.66
CA SER A 10 -7.06 3.60 2.81
C SER A 10 -8.29 4.31 2.26
N GLN A 11 -8.67 3.96 1.03
CA GLN A 11 -9.92 4.38 0.39
C GLN A 11 -10.60 3.17 -0.29
N GLU A 12 -11.92 3.14 -0.24
CA GLU A 12 -12.72 2.19 -1.03
C GLU A 12 -13.04 2.79 -2.41
N SER A 13 -12.69 2.08 -3.48
CA SER A 13 -13.16 2.42 -4.83
C SER A 13 -14.28 1.46 -5.23
N LYS A 14 -15.45 2.01 -5.57
CA LYS A 14 -16.60 1.22 -6.02
C LYS A 14 -16.21 0.32 -7.18
N SER A 15 -16.52 -0.97 -7.04
CA SER A 15 -16.51 -1.89 -8.18
C SER A 15 -17.72 -1.64 -9.08
N ILE A 16 -17.68 -2.22 -10.28
CA ILE A 16 -18.83 -2.34 -11.18
C ILE A 16 -19.90 -3.26 -10.56
N HIS A 17 -19.51 -4.13 -9.64
CA HIS A 17 -20.43 -4.97 -8.88
C HIS A 17 -20.93 -4.23 -7.63
N ASP A 18 -22.24 -4.25 -7.41
CA ASP A 18 -22.92 -3.40 -6.42
C ASP A 18 -22.47 -3.61 -4.96
N ASP A 19 -21.84 -4.75 -4.63
CA ASP A 19 -21.46 -5.10 -3.25
C ASP A 19 -19.96 -5.29 -3.01
N SER A 20 -19.13 -5.08 -4.03
CA SER A 20 -17.67 -5.21 -3.92
C SER A 20 -16.92 -3.91 -4.15
N PHE A 21 -15.69 -3.86 -3.66
CA PHE A 21 -14.77 -2.75 -3.86
C PHE A 21 -13.33 -3.24 -4.00
N VAL A 22 -12.51 -2.34 -4.57
CA VAL A 22 -11.06 -2.48 -4.57
C VAL A 22 -10.52 -1.59 -3.46
N LEU A 23 -9.63 -2.16 -2.63
CA LEU A 23 -8.94 -1.38 -1.62
C LEU A 23 -7.82 -0.58 -2.29
N LEU A 24 -7.94 0.74 -2.24
CA LEU A 24 -6.87 1.65 -2.61
C LEU A 24 -6.15 2.10 -1.34
N LEU A 25 -4.83 2.11 -1.42
CA LEU A 25 -3.99 2.55 -0.33
C LEU A 25 -3.04 3.62 -0.83
N PHE A 26 -3.17 4.82 -0.29
CA PHE A 26 -2.26 5.92 -0.56
C PHE A 26 -1.17 5.89 0.49
N ALA A 27 0.10 5.87 0.06
CA ALA A 27 1.25 5.85 0.94
C ALA A 27 2.28 6.90 0.52
N SER A 28 2.79 7.68 1.47
CA SER A 28 3.95 8.53 1.27
C SER A 28 5.20 7.84 1.82
N VAL A 29 6.33 7.98 1.12
CA VAL A 29 7.61 7.38 1.53
C VAL A 29 8.69 8.44 1.53
N SER A 30 9.36 8.61 2.67
CA SER A 30 10.46 9.56 2.82
C SER A 30 11.65 8.97 3.57
N HIS A 31 12.82 9.52 3.29
CA HIS A 31 14.05 9.22 4.05
C HIS A 31 13.93 9.80 5.45
N SER A 32 14.13 8.98 6.49
CA SER A 32 13.97 9.44 7.88
C SER A 32 14.97 10.52 8.30
N GLU A 33 16.14 10.55 7.66
CA GLU A 33 17.24 11.46 8.02
C GLU A 33 17.07 12.84 7.40
N THR A 34 16.53 12.91 6.17
CA THR A 34 16.47 14.14 5.38
C THR A 34 15.04 14.62 5.13
N GLY A 35 14.04 13.76 5.35
CA GLY A 35 12.65 14.02 4.96
C GLY A 35 12.41 14.01 3.45
N ALA A 36 13.44 13.75 2.63
CA ALA A 36 13.32 13.78 1.18
C ALA A 36 12.41 12.63 0.68
N PRO A 37 11.54 12.88 -0.32
CA PRO A 37 10.67 11.86 -0.88
C PRO A 37 11.45 10.77 -1.62
N VAL A 38 11.00 9.52 -1.47
CA VAL A 38 11.54 8.37 -2.21
C VAL A 38 10.73 8.16 -3.48
N LYS A 39 11.38 8.20 -4.64
CA LYS A 39 10.76 8.23 -5.97
C LYS A 39 10.93 6.91 -6.73
N GLY A 40 10.09 6.67 -7.73
CA GLY A 40 10.26 5.56 -8.68
C GLY A 40 9.99 4.17 -8.09
N LEU A 41 9.22 4.08 -7.01
CA LEU A 41 8.86 2.78 -6.44
C LEU A 41 7.80 2.08 -7.29
N THR A 42 8.06 0.82 -7.60
CA THR A 42 7.14 -0.12 -8.24
C THR A 42 6.53 -1.09 -7.22
N ALA A 43 5.47 -1.81 -7.59
CA ALA A 43 4.74 -2.71 -6.71
C ALA A 43 5.62 -3.77 -6.01
N GLU A 44 6.76 -4.16 -6.60
CA GLU A 44 7.69 -5.13 -6.02
C GLU A 44 8.42 -4.63 -4.75
N HIS A 45 8.47 -3.31 -4.56
CA HIS A 45 9.06 -2.67 -3.40
C HIS A 45 8.12 -2.69 -2.17
N PHE A 46 6.86 -3.07 -2.36
CA PHE A 46 5.82 -3.05 -1.34
C PHE A 46 5.40 -4.46 -0.97
N ARG A 47 5.06 -4.67 0.30
CA ARG A 47 4.49 -5.91 0.81
C ARG A 47 3.39 -5.63 1.81
N VAL A 48 2.29 -6.35 1.71
CA VAL A 48 1.22 -6.31 2.70
C VAL A 48 1.43 -7.46 3.70
N CYS A 49 1.31 -7.18 4.99
CA CYS A 49 1.28 -8.18 6.05
C CYS A 49 -0.02 -8.07 6.86
N SER A 50 -0.35 -9.09 7.64
CA SER A 50 -1.54 -9.12 8.50
C SER A 50 -1.14 -9.55 9.91
N PRO A 51 -1.77 -8.99 10.96
CA PRO A 51 -1.56 -9.45 12.33
C PRO A 51 -1.98 -10.91 12.55
N LEU A 52 -2.77 -11.50 11.65
CA LEU A 52 -3.17 -12.91 11.70
C LEU A 52 -2.14 -13.88 11.09
N GLY A 53 -0.97 -13.39 10.68
CA GLY A 53 0.08 -14.20 10.05
C GLY A 53 0.15 -14.00 8.54
N ALA A 54 0.70 -15.00 7.83
CA ALA A 54 0.82 -14.94 6.36
C ALA A 54 -0.56 -14.69 5.74
N VAL A 55 -0.75 -13.49 5.18
CA VAL A 55 -1.91 -13.17 4.37
C VAL A 55 -1.73 -13.90 3.06
N PHE A 56 -2.14 -15.15 3.03
CA PHE A 56 -2.07 -16.01 1.84
C PHE A 56 -2.85 -15.45 0.64
N GLU A 57 -3.52 -14.31 0.82
CA GLU A 57 -4.47 -13.79 -0.14
C GLU A 57 -4.27 -12.30 -0.46
N MET A 58 -3.52 -11.50 0.29
CA MET A 58 -3.40 -10.06 -0.05
C MET A 58 -2.31 -9.81 -1.09
N ASN A 59 -2.70 -9.22 -2.22
CA ASN A 59 -1.80 -8.96 -3.34
C ASN A 59 -1.87 -7.50 -3.76
N ILE A 60 -0.70 -6.91 -4.01
CA ILE A 60 -0.57 -5.59 -4.62
C ILE A 60 -0.63 -5.81 -6.13
N LEU A 61 -1.71 -5.35 -6.75
CA LEU A 61 -1.94 -5.49 -8.19
C LEU A 61 -1.22 -4.43 -9.01
N GLY A 62 -0.92 -3.29 -8.39
CA GLY A 62 -0.23 -2.19 -9.04
C GLY A 62 0.13 -1.09 -8.06
N SER A 63 1.11 -0.29 -8.46
CA SER A 63 1.54 0.93 -7.81
C SER A 63 1.61 2.05 -8.83
N GLN A 64 1.12 3.23 -8.48
CA GLN A 64 1.25 4.43 -9.28
C GLN A 64 1.77 5.55 -8.39
N GLU A 65 2.84 6.24 -8.81
CA GLU A 65 3.25 7.48 -8.16
C GLU A 65 2.21 8.57 -8.47
N VAL A 66 1.77 9.27 -7.44
CA VAL A 66 0.72 10.29 -7.49
C VAL A 66 1.26 11.60 -6.90
N ASP A 67 0.76 12.70 -7.42
CA ASP A 67 1.07 14.03 -6.90
C ASP A 67 0.34 14.28 -5.57
N TRP A 68 0.96 15.03 -4.66
CA TRP A 68 0.35 15.36 -3.37
C TRP A 68 -0.60 16.56 -3.52
N GLU A 69 -0.13 17.64 -4.15
CA GLU A 69 -0.97 18.77 -4.57
C GLU A 69 -1.12 18.82 -6.10
N PRO A 70 -2.25 19.35 -6.63
CA PRO A 70 -2.49 19.50 -8.07
C PRO A 70 -1.44 20.36 -8.81
N THR A 71 -0.66 21.15 -8.07
CA THR A 71 0.35 22.07 -8.60
C THR A 71 1.78 21.65 -8.29
N ASP A 72 1.97 20.50 -7.65
CA ASP A 72 3.31 20.00 -7.37
C ASP A 72 4.02 19.66 -8.69
N THR A 73 5.19 20.25 -8.88
CA THR A 73 6.05 19.97 -10.03
C THR A 73 7.13 18.93 -9.72
N ASP A 74 7.31 18.62 -8.44
CA ASP A 74 8.29 17.66 -7.95
C ASP A 74 7.61 16.39 -7.47
N ALA A 75 8.16 15.24 -7.86
CA ALA A 75 7.68 13.94 -7.39
C ALA A 75 7.59 13.89 -5.85
N ALA A 76 6.37 13.62 -5.38
CA ALA A 76 5.99 13.70 -3.97
C ALA A 76 6.40 12.47 -3.15
N GLY A 77 6.90 11.41 -3.80
CA GLY A 77 7.13 10.11 -3.13
C GLY A 77 5.83 9.53 -2.57
N CYS A 78 4.71 9.82 -3.23
CA CYS A 78 3.38 9.40 -2.85
C CYS A 78 2.87 8.37 -3.85
N TYR A 79 2.25 7.30 -3.36
CA TYR A 79 1.92 6.14 -4.16
C TYR A 79 0.49 5.69 -3.89
N SER A 80 -0.28 5.47 -4.96
CA SER A 80 -1.52 4.72 -4.91
C SER A 80 -1.25 3.25 -5.17
N LEU A 81 -1.63 2.41 -4.21
CA LEU A 81 -1.48 0.96 -4.27
C LEU A 81 -2.85 0.32 -4.38
N ARG A 82 -2.99 -0.58 -5.34
CA ARG A 82 -4.22 -1.35 -5.53
C ARG A 82 -4.10 -2.71 -4.86
N ILE A 83 -4.90 -2.96 -3.83
CA ILE A 83 -4.85 -4.20 -3.04
C ILE A 83 -6.09 -5.04 -3.32
N ALA A 84 -5.87 -6.30 -3.70
CA ALA A 84 -6.93 -7.29 -3.87
C ALA A 84 -6.62 -8.57 -3.11
N ARG A 85 -7.65 -9.39 -2.93
CA ARG A 85 -7.48 -10.77 -2.46
C ARG A 85 -7.20 -11.68 -3.65
N LYS A 86 -6.37 -12.70 -3.46
CA LYS A 86 -6.11 -13.78 -4.41
C LYS A 86 -6.22 -15.08 -3.67
N TRP A 87 -7.19 -15.91 -4.01
CA TRP A 87 -7.38 -17.19 -3.34
C TRP A 87 -6.18 -18.10 -3.56
N ALA A 88 -5.56 -18.60 -2.50
CA ALA A 88 -4.34 -19.40 -2.60
C ALA A 88 -4.53 -20.71 -3.40
N HIS A 89 -5.76 -21.23 -3.44
CA HIS A 89 -6.09 -22.52 -4.04
C HIS A 89 -6.62 -22.43 -5.49
N THR A 90 -7.27 -21.33 -5.88
CA THR A 90 -7.74 -21.10 -7.26
C THR A 90 -6.88 -20.09 -8.02
N GLY A 91 -6.13 -19.24 -7.33
CA GLY A 91 -5.41 -18.12 -7.90
C GLY A 91 -6.31 -16.99 -8.40
N GLU A 92 -7.62 -17.09 -8.18
CA GLU A 92 -8.59 -16.09 -8.61
C GLU A 92 -8.49 -14.83 -7.76
N LEU A 93 -8.56 -13.67 -8.43
CA LEU A 93 -8.67 -12.39 -7.75
C LEU A 93 -10.08 -12.22 -7.21
N SER A 94 -10.19 -11.91 -5.92
CA SER A 94 -11.42 -11.53 -5.26
C SER A 94 -11.35 -10.07 -4.85
N GLU A 95 -12.41 -9.36 -5.15
CA GLU A 95 -12.66 -8.03 -4.61
C GLU A 95 -13.08 -8.13 -3.14
N TRP A 96 -13.03 -7.00 -2.44
CA TRP A 96 -13.45 -6.88 -1.04
C TRP A 96 -14.96 -6.69 -0.97
N ASN A 97 -15.61 -7.21 0.07
CA ASN A 97 -17.04 -6.96 0.28
C ASN A 97 -17.24 -5.74 1.16
N LYS A 98 -18.29 -4.94 0.87
CA LYS A 98 -18.72 -3.85 1.75
C LYS A 98 -18.87 -4.35 3.20
N LEU A 99 -18.49 -3.51 4.15
CA LEU A 99 -18.54 -3.75 5.61
C LEU A 99 -17.45 -4.67 6.18
N GLU A 100 -16.53 -5.16 5.37
CA GLU A 100 -15.37 -5.89 5.89
C GLU A 100 -14.36 -4.92 6.54
N ALA A 101 -14.02 -5.16 7.80
CA ALA A 101 -12.92 -4.48 8.47
C ALA A 101 -11.62 -5.26 8.25
N ALA A 102 -10.52 -4.54 8.01
CA ALA A 102 -9.22 -5.15 7.81
C ALA A 102 -8.13 -4.37 8.55
N CYS A 103 -7.26 -5.11 9.22
CA CYS A 103 -6.00 -4.58 9.74
C CYS A 103 -4.87 -5.17 8.90
N LEU A 104 -4.09 -4.29 8.29
CA LEU A 104 -3.02 -4.65 7.37
C LEU A 104 -1.77 -3.87 7.78
N GLY A 105 -0.60 -4.49 7.71
CA GLY A 105 0.66 -3.78 7.70
C GLY A 105 1.13 -3.57 6.27
N LEU A 106 1.82 -2.46 6.02
CA LEU A 106 2.50 -2.20 4.76
C LEU A 106 4.00 -2.09 5.06
N GLN A 107 4.78 -2.96 4.43
CA GLN A 107 6.24 -2.95 4.49
C GLN A 107 6.82 -2.53 3.16
N PHE A 108 7.93 -1.80 3.24
CA PHE A 108 8.66 -1.22 2.13
C PHE A 108 10.08 -1.74 2.15
N ARG A 109 10.59 -2.05 0.97
CA ARG A 109 11.97 -2.49 0.80
C ARG A 109 12.57 -1.84 -0.42
N LEU A 110 13.58 -1.01 -0.22
CA LEU A 110 14.36 -0.39 -1.29
C LEU A 110 15.80 -0.92 -1.24
N PRO A 111 16.24 -1.72 -2.23
CA PRO A 111 17.64 -2.05 -2.38
C PRO A 111 18.42 -0.81 -2.87
N SER A 112 19.53 -0.53 -2.23
CA SER A 112 20.49 0.50 -2.64
C SER A 112 21.60 -0.14 -3.50
N ALA A 113 22.26 0.68 -4.33
CA ALA A 113 23.31 0.24 -5.26
C ALA A 113 24.54 -0.37 -4.56
N ASP A 114 24.75 -0.03 -3.28
CA ASP A 114 25.80 -0.58 -2.42
C ASP A 114 25.42 -1.94 -1.80
N GLY A 115 24.25 -2.48 -2.13
CA GLY A 115 23.72 -3.72 -1.57
C GLY A 115 23.04 -3.54 -0.20
N THR A 116 23.02 -2.33 0.36
CA THR A 116 22.26 -2.03 1.57
C THR A 116 20.77 -2.08 1.25
N VAL A 117 19.96 -2.57 2.20
CA VAL A 117 18.51 -2.59 2.07
C VAL A 117 17.90 -1.60 3.05
N HIS A 118 17.17 -0.63 2.52
CA HIS A 118 16.37 0.30 3.31
C HIS A 118 14.98 -0.29 3.52
N MET A 119 14.47 -0.19 4.74
CA MET A 119 13.15 -0.68 5.09
C MET A 119 12.35 0.34 5.89
N GLY A 120 11.04 0.36 5.63
CA GLY A 120 10.03 1.08 6.39
C GLY A 120 8.80 0.19 6.57
N GLN A 121 8.02 0.45 7.61
CA GLN A 121 6.75 -0.24 7.80
C GLN A 121 5.75 0.66 8.51
N THR A 122 4.47 0.49 8.20
CA THR A 122 3.36 1.15 8.88
C THR A 122 2.18 0.20 9.01
N THR A 123 1.27 0.49 9.92
CA THR A 123 0.05 -0.29 10.15
C THR A 123 -1.17 0.53 9.75
N LEU A 124 -2.08 -0.13 9.06
CA LEU A 124 -3.29 0.44 8.51
C LEU A 124 -4.49 -0.30 9.06
N ARG A 125 -5.48 0.50 9.45
CA ARG A 125 -6.76 -0.01 9.88
C ARG A 125 -7.82 0.58 8.97
N GLN A 126 -8.50 -0.29 8.23
CA GLN A 126 -9.72 0.07 7.54
C GLN A 126 -10.86 -0.07 8.53
N ASP A 127 -11.41 1.06 8.97
CA ASP A 127 -12.60 1.08 9.80
C ASP A 127 -13.84 1.13 8.91
N CYS A 128 -14.77 0.19 9.15
CA CYS A 128 -16.10 0.30 8.60
C CYS A 128 -16.87 1.35 9.40
N PRO A 129 -17.39 2.44 8.79
CA PRO A 129 -18.22 3.38 9.52
C PRO A 129 -19.47 2.64 10.01
N ALA A 130 -19.67 2.63 11.33
CA ALA A 130 -20.90 2.13 11.93
C ALA A 130 -22.08 2.93 11.34
N ARG A 131 -23.06 2.23 10.78
CA ARG A 131 -24.29 2.83 10.25
C ARG A 131 -25.11 3.49 11.34
#